data_AF-A0A9D9SZD5-F1
#
_entry.id   AF-A0A9D9SZD5-F1
#
_cell.length_a   1.000
_cell.length_b   1.000
_cell.length_c   1.000
_cell.angle_alpha   90.00
_cell.angle_beta   90.00
_cell.angle_gamma   90.00
#
_symmetry.space_group_name_H-M   'P 1'
#
loop_
_entity.id
_entity.type
_entity.pdbx_description
1 polymer ?
#
loop_
_entity_poly.entity_id
_entity_poly.type
_entity_poly.pdbx_seq_one_letter_code
_entity_poly.pdbx_strand_id
1 'polypeptide(L)'
;MGDDLRAVKWRNWKVHFAWQEAKYDPILRFSTVPKVVDLTRDPREMRAVAEPYNGWIQYPITKLLLNYQASLAKYPNVPVGAPDTYAPKQ
;
A
#
# COMPACT_ATOMS: atom_id res chain seq x y z
N MET A 1 0.35 -0.01 16.35
CA MET A 1 -0.22 -0.05 14.98
C MET A 1 -0.24 1.39 14.50
N GLY A 2 0.16 1.67 13.26
CA GLY A 2 0.36 3.05 12.78
C GLY A 2 -0.27 3.29 11.42
N ASP A 3 -0.44 4.55 11.05
CA ASP A 3 -1.20 5.02 9.88
C ASP A 3 -0.42 4.95 8.56
N ASP A 4 0.64 4.15 8.52
CA ASP A 4 1.60 4.13 7.42
C ASP A 4 1.13 3.20 6.29
N LEU A 5 1.01 3.74 5.07
CA LEU A 5 0.61 2.98 3.90
C LEU A 5 1.73 2.02 3.47
N ARG A 6 1.58 0.73 3.79
CA ARG A 6 2.60 -0.29 3.52
C ARG A 6 2.59 -0.81 2.08
N ALA A 7 1.40 -0.99 1.51
CA ALA A 7 1.23 -1.58 0.20
C ALA A 7 -0.12 -1.23 -0.41
N VAL A 8 -0.22 -1.39 -1.73
CA VAL A 8 -1.48 -1.31 -2.47
C VAL A 8 -1.64 -2.52 -3.37
N LYS A 9 -2.88 -2.96 -3.57
CA LYS A 9 -3.23 -4.00 -4.54
C LYS A 9 -3.98 -3.38 -5.70
N TRP A 10 -3.57 -3.71 -6.92
CA TRP A 10 -4.27 -3.33 -8.14
C TRP A 10 -4.38 -4.54 -9.08
N ARG A 11 -5.61 -5.00 -9.33
CA ARG A 11 -5.90 -6.23 -10.08
C ARG A 11 -5.09 -7.42 -9.51
N ASN A 12 -4.18 -7.96 -10.31
CA ASN A 12 -3.31 -9.10 -10.00
C ASN A 12 -1.98 -8.68 -9.36
N TRP A 13 -1.72 -7.38 -9.26
CA TRP A 13 -0.45 -6.85 -8.80
C TRP A 13 -0.56 -6.31 -7.38
N LYS A 14 0.50 -6.49 -6.61
CA LYS A 14 0.68 -5.86 -5.31
C LYS A 14 1.99 -5.12 -5.27
N VAL A 15 1.95 -3.89 -4.76
CA VAL A 15 3.11 -3.01 -4.69
C VAL A 15 3.34 -2.65 -3.24
N HIS A 16 4.52 -2.98 -2.72
CA HIS A 16 4.93 -2.71 -1.35
C HIS A 16 5.88 -1.52 -1.30
N PHE A 17 5.53 -0.52 -0.49
CA PHE A 17 6.38 0.61 -0.10
C PHE A 17 7.13 0.31 1.20
N ALA A 18 6.60 -0.62 1.99
CA ALA A 18 7.29 -1.19 3.14
C ALA A 18 6.99 -2.68 3.27
N TRP A 19 8.00 -3.45 3.70
CA TRP A 19 7.93 -4.90 3.89
C TRP A 19 8.43 -5.27 5.29
N GLN A 20 7.72 -6.21 5.91
CA GLN A 20 8.09 -6.80 7.19
C GLN A 20 7.64 -8.27 7.11
N GLU A 21 8.57 -9.20 7.32
CA GLU A 21 8.29 -10.64 7.16
C GLU A 21 7.58 -11.21 8.40
N ALA A 22 8.19 -11.06 9.58
CA ALA A 22 7.58 -11.40 10.86
C ALA A 22 7.36 -10.17 11.75
N LYS A 23 6.48 -10.31 12.74
CA LYS A 23 6.07 -9.22 13.66
C LYS A 23 7.25 -8.47 14.30
N TYR A 24 8.34 -9.16 14.61
CA TYR A 24 9.51 -8.60 15.30
C TYR A 24 10.65 -8.24 14.36
N ASP A 25 10.50 -8.48 13.06
CA ASP A 25 11.53 -8.15 12.09
C ASP A 25 11.57 -6.65 11.83
N PRO A 26 12.72 -6.10 11.43
CA PRO A 26 12.80 -4.72 10.99
C PRO A 26 11.90 -4.49 9.77
N ILE A 27 11.31 -3.30 9.72
CA ILE A 27 10.54 -2.86 8.56
C ILE A 27 11.51 -2.34 7.50
N LEU A 28 11.56 -3.00 6.34
CA LEU A 28 12.25 -2.51 5.17
C LEU A 28 11.37 -1.49 4.44
N ARG A 29 11.90 -0.29 4.17
CA ARG A 29 11.20 0.78 3.43
C ARG A 29 11.81 0.95 2.04
N PHE A 30 10.96 0.99 1.02
CA PHE A 30 11.35 1.19 -0.37
C PHE A 30 11.03 2.63 -0.80
N SER A 31 12.06 3.47 -0.89
CA SER A 31 11.93 4.90 -1.24
C SER A 31 12.03 5.18 -2.74
N THR A 32 12.81 4.40 -3.48
CA THR A 32 13.08 4.64 -4.92
C THR A 32 12.30 3.67 -5.82
N VAL A 33 12.35 2.37 -5.51
CA VAL A 33 11.68 1.33 -6.30
C VAL A 33 10.92 0.42 -5.34
N PRO A 34 9.59 0.37 -5.42
CA PRO A 34 8.80 -0.51 -4.56
C PRO A 34 8.98 -1.98 -4.94
N LYS A 35 8.72 -2.89 -3.99
CA LYS A 35 8.63 -4.32 -4.29
C LYS A 35 7.29 -4.58 -4.99
N VAL A 36 7.34 -4.95 -6.27
CA VAL A 36 6.17 -5.30 -7.08
C VAL A 36 6.04 -6.82 -7.17
N VAL A 37 4.83 -7.34 -7.00
CA VAL A 37 4.53 -8.78 -7.02
C VAL A 37 3.35 -9.05 -7.96
N ASP A 38 3.48 -10.05 -8.83
CA ASP A 38 2.35 -10.64 -9.56
C ASP A 38 1.75 -11.77 -8.73
N LEU A 39 0.61 -11.51 -8.10
CA LEU A 39 -0.06 -12.44 -7.20
C LEU A 39 -0.59 -13.70 -7.92
N THR A 40 -0.73 -13.66 -9.26
CA THR A 40 -1.13 -14.85 -10.02
C THR A 40 -0.02 -15.88 -10.12
N ARG A 41 1.24 -15.43 -10.10
CA ARG A 41 2.43 -16.30 -10.19
C ARG A 41 3.08 -16.54 -8.83
N ASP A 42 2.94 -15.58 -7.92
CA ASP A 42 3.54 -15.61 -6.60
C ASP A 42 2.55 -15.16 -5.51
N PRO A 43 1.54 -15.99 -5.21
CA PRO A 43 0.55 -15.67 -4.17
C PRO A 43 1.15 -15.60 -2.77
N ARG A 44 2.36 -16.14 -2.56
CA ARG A 44 3.10 -16.07 -1.29
C ARG A 44 4.00 -14.83 -1.20
N GLU A 45 4.07 -14.02 -2.25
CA GLU A 45 4.81 -12.76 -2.29
C GLU A 45 6.31 -12.92 -1.96
N MET A 46 6.88 -14.10 -2.25
CA MET A 46 8.26 -14.47 -1.93
C MET A 46 9.29 -13.81 -2.85
N ARG A 47 8.87 -13.40 -4.05
CA ARG A 47 9.72 -12.86 -5.11
C ARG A 47 9.18 -11.52 -5.56
N ALA A 48 10.10 -10.57 -5.73
CA ALA A 48 9.80 -9.33 -6.41
C ALA A 48 9.92 -9.55 -7.92
N VAL A 49 9.03 -8.93 -8.69
CA VAL A 49 9.23 -8.77 -10.13
C VAL A 49 10.09 -7.53 -10.32
N ALA A 50 11.27 -7.70 -10.90
CA ALA A 50 12.22 -6.61 -11.06
C ALA A 50 11.74 -5.59 -12.11
N GLU A 51 11.93 -4.30 -11.80
CA GLU A 51 12.11 -3.26 -12.82
C GLU A 51 13.27 -3.69 -13.76
N PRO A 52 13.22 -3.36 -15.07
CA PRO A 52 12.28 -2.47 -15.76
C PRO A 52 11.09 -3.17 -16.43
N TYR A 53 11.03 -4.51 -16.41
CA TYR A 53 10.12 -5.28 -17.25
C TYR A 53 8.62 -5.02 -16.99
N ASN A 54 8.28 -4.42 -15.84
CA ASN A 54 6.91 -4.14 -15.44
C ASN A 54 6.69 -2.68 -14.99
N GLY A 55 7.54 -1.75 -15.44
CA GLY A 55 7.46 -0.33 -15.07
C GLY A 55 6.13 0.35 -15.42
N TRP A 56 5.37 -0.20 -16.39
CA TRP A 56 4.02 0.28 -16.75
C TRP A 56 3.03 0.26 -15.56
N ILE A 57 3.27 -0.59 -14.55
CA ILE A 57 2.44 -0.70 -13.33
C ILE A 57 2.48 0.59 -12.50
N GLN A 58 3.55 1.38 -12.60
CA GLN A 58 3.68 2.62 -11.85
C GLN A 58 2.52 3.58 -12.14
N TYR A 59 2.06 3.67 -13.40
CA TYR A 59 0.99 4.59 -13.78
C TYR A 59 -0.36 4.33 -13.05
N PRO A 60 -0.97 3.13 -13.13
CA PRO A 60 -2.21 2.86 -12.42
C PRO A 60 -2.06 2.91 -10.89
N ILE A 61 -0.91 2.54 -10.36
CA ILE A 61 -0.62 2.58 -8.93
C ILE A 61 -0.54 4.03 -8.43
N THR A 62 0.17 4.91 -9.13
CA THR A 62 0.22 6.33 -8.80
C THR A 62 -1.16 6.96 -8.82
N LYS A 63 -1.98 6.65 -9.84
CA LYS A 63 -3.37 7.13 -9.89
C LYS A 63 -4.18 6.64 -8.69
N LEU A 64 -4.04 5.38 -8.30
CA LEU A 64 -4.72 4.81 -7.13
C LEU A 64 -4.30 5.51 -5.84
N LEU A 65 -2.99 5.78 -5.65
CA LEU A 65 -2.46 6.49 -4.49
C LEU A 65 -3.01 7.92 -4.39
N LEU A 66 -3.01 8.66 -5.50
CA LEU A 66 -3.55 10.03 -5.53
C LEU A 66 -5.04 10.05 -5.19
N ASN A 67 -5.82 9.11 -5.75
CA ASN A 67 -7.23 8.97 -5.43
C ASN A 67 -7.46 8.62 -3.95
N TYR A 68 -6.63 7.75 -3.39
CA TYR A 68 -6.67 7.41 -1.97
C TYR A 68 -6.38 8.63 -1.09
N GLN A 69 -5.32 9.39 -1.37
CA GLN A 69 -4.98 10.60 -0.63
C GLN A 69 -6.09 11.67 -0.72
N ALA A 70 -6.64 11.89 -1.92
CA ALA A 70 -7.78 12.79 -2.11
C ALA A 70 -9.02 12.32 -1.33
N SER A 71 -9.26 11.01 -1.29
CA SER A 71 -10.34 10.43 -0.50
C SER A 71 -10.13 10.65 1.00
N LEU A 72 -8.91 10.48 1.52
CA LEU A 72 -8.61 10.72 2.93
C LEU A 72 -8.78 12.19 3.32
N ALA A 73 -8.43 13.11 2.42
CA ALA A 73 -8.63 14.54 2.66
C ALA A 73 -10.12 14.90 2.76
N LYS A 74 -10.97 14.26 1.93
CA LYS A 74 -12.41 14.48 1.92
C LYS A 74 -13.15 13.70 3.02
N TYR A 75 -12.65 12.51 3.35
CA TYR A 75 -13.23 11.56 4.28
C TYR A 75 -12.12 11.03 5.19
N PRO A 76 -11.78 11.76 6.28
CA PRO A 76 -10.71 11.36 7.18
C PRO A 76 -11.03 10.02 7.86
N ASN A 77 -9.99 9.24 8.13
CA ASN A 77 -10.13 7.98 8.84
C ASN A 77 -10.68 8.20 10.26
N VAL A 78 -11.54 7.27 10.68
CA VAL A 78 -12.03 7.24 12.07
C VAL A 78 -10.84 6.99 13.01
N PRO A 79 -10.62 7.84 14.03
CA PRO A 79 -9.54 7.65 14.99
C PRO A 79 -9.66 6.30 15.72
N VAL A 80 -8.53 5.70 16.05
CA VAL A 80 -8.51 4.46 16.84
C VAL A 80 -9.16 4.72 18.20
N GLY A 81 -10.17 3.91 18.54
CA GLY A 81 -10.92 4.05 19.80
C GLY A 81 -11.98 5.15 19.79
N ALA A 82 -12.31 5.74 18.64
CA ALA A 82 -13.43 6.65 18.53
C ALA A 82 -14.76 5.95 18.92
N PRO A 83 -15.70 6.65 19.58
CA PRO A 83 -17.01 6.10 19.92
C PRO A 83 -17.85 5.87 18.65
N ASP A 84 -18.86 4.99 18.72
CA ASP A 84 -19.76 4.70 17.60
C ASP A 84 -20.51 5.95 17.08
N THR A 85 -20.64 6.98 17.91
CA THR A 85 -21.25 8.27 17.57
C THR A 85 -20.30 9.23 16.84
N TYR A 86 -19.05 8.83 16.58
CA TYR A 86 -18.06 9.67 15.91
C TYR A 86 -18.53 10.03 14.50
N ALA A 87 -18.72 11.33 14.27
CA ALA A 87 -18.95 11.90 12.96
C ALA A 87 -17.75 12.78 12.59
N PRO A 88 -17.08 12.53 11.44
CA PRO A 88 -15.99 13.40 10.99
C PRO A 88 -16.52 14.80 10.71
N LYS A 89 -15.77 15.83 11.15
CA LYS A 89 -16.09 17.23 10.82
C LYS A 89 -15.74 17.46 9.34
N GLN A 90 -16.72 17.92 8.56
CA GLN A 90 -16.54 18.31 7.15
C GLN A 90 -15.78 19.62 7.04
#